data_AF-A0A1Q7GXH7-F1
#
_entry.id   AF-A0A1Q7GXH7-F1
#
_cell.length_a   1.000
_cell.length_b   1.000
_cell.length_c   1.000
_cell.angle_alpha   90.00
_cell.angle_beta   90.00
_cell.angle_gamma   90.00
#
_symmetry.space_group_name_H-M   'P 1'
#
loop_
_entity.id
_entity.type
_entity.pdbx_description
1 polymer ?
#
loop_
_entity_poly.entity_id
_entity_poly.type
_entity_poly.pdbx_seq_one_letter_code
_entity_poly.pdbx_strand_id
1 'polypeptide(L)'
;MRCSEFLERHTDFRDGLITSAREVRRFGRHLAHCVACRRYDATVRQGVRVLTSALPIALSSDFRQRLDARLACERAIIPPPPARAGVSAALLVLAAVALFALEVSRRPQVQRAQLLPPVAFPKPVVSAGLPFVSFQDPRASVINGNQNPYGTALVQPATINFQSAQPAAASR
;
A
#
# COMPACT_ATOMS: atom_id res chain seq x y z
N MET A 1 12.60 15.10 10.97
CA MET A 1 13.28 16.23 11.64
C MET A 1 12.36 16.76 12.72
N ARG A 2 12.91 17.41 13.74
CA ARG A 2 12.10 18.05 14.78
C ARG A 2 11.61 19.41 14.29
N CYS A 3 10.53 19.92 14.86
CA CYS A 3 10.00 21.24 14.49
C CYS A 3 11.00 22.36 14.81
N SER A 4 11.74 22.28 15.92
CA SER A 4 12.77 23.27 16.27
C SER A 4 13.88 23.35 15.22
N GLU A 5 14.44 22.20 14.85
CA GLU A 5 15.45 22.08 13.79
C GLU A 5 14.95 22.62 12.45
N PHE A 6 13.66 22.45 12.15
CA PHE A 6 13.05 23.02 10.95
C PHE A 6 12.98 24.55 11.01
N LEU A 7 12.55 25.11 12.15
CA LEU A 7 12.40 26.56 12.32
C LEU A 7 13.75 27.27 12.29
N GLU A 8 14.76 26.72 12.97
CA GLU A 8 16.12 27.29 13.02
C GLU A 8 16.75 27.43 11.62
N ARG A 9 16.50 26.45 10.74
CA ARG A 9 17.08 26.38 9.39
C ARG A 9 16.05 26.64 8.29
N HIS A 10 14.88 27.20 8.62
CA HIS A 10 13.79 27.40 7.66
C HIS A 10 14.19 28.42 6.59
N THR A 11 14.83 29.51 6.98
CA THR A 11 15.24 30.57 6.06
C THR A 11 16.23 30.04 5.01
N ASP A 12 17.24 29.29 5.44
CA ASP A 12 18.20 28.64 4.54
C ASP A 12 17.51 27.68 3.55
N PHE A 13 16.53 26.91 4.03
CA PHE A 13 15.74 26.03 3.18
C PHE A 13 14.87 26.81 2.19
N ARG A 14 14.20 27.88 2.64
CA ARG A 14 13.32 28.74 1.83
C ARG A 14 14.11 29.44 0.73
N ASP A 15 15.29 29.94 1.06
CA ASP A 15 16.15 30.73 0.17
C ASP A 15 17.03 29.84 -0.72
N GLY A 16 16.93 28.51 -0.59
CA GLY A 16 17.65 27.56 -1.43
C GLY A 16 19.13 27.42 -1.10
N LEU A 17 19.56 27.87 0.09
CA LEU A 17 20.94 27.74 0.57
C LEU A 17 21.29 26.30 0.98
N ILE A 18 20.28 25.47 1.26
CA ILE A 18 20.46 24.03 1.48
C ILE A 18 20.65 23.33 0.13
N THR A 19 21.91 23.07 -0.23
CA THR A 19 22.28 22.43 -1.51
C THR A 19 22.23 20.91 -1.47
N SER A 20 22.28 20.30 -0.28
CA SER A 20 22.32 18.84 -0.16
C SER A 20 20.95 18.23 -0.47
N ALA A 21 20.86 17.40 -1.51
CA ALA A 21 19.59 16.79 -1.96
C ALA A 21 18.91 15.95 -0.85
N ARG A 22 19.70 15.35 0.04
CA ARG A 22 19.19 14.61 1.21
C ARG A 22 18.48 15.54 2.19
N GLU A 23 19.04 16.71 2.50
CA GLU A 23 18.40 17.65 3.41
C GLU A 23 17.17 18.28 2.78
N VAL A 24 17.22 18.69 1.51
CA VAL A 24 16.03 19.19 0.81
C VAL A 24 14.85 18.20 0.90
N ARG A 25 15.11 16.90 0.66
CA ARG A 25 14.10 15.84 0.85
C ARG A 25 13.65 15.68 2.31
N ARG A 26 14.53 15.89 3.29
CA ARG A 26 14.20 15.83 4.72
C ARG A 26 13.23 16.94 5.12
N PHE A 27 13.47 18.18 4.65
CA PHE A 27 12.57 19.31 4.86
C PHE A 27 11.24 19.12 4.14
N GLY A 28 11.27 18.70 2.87
CA GLY A 28 10.05 18.40 2.11
C GLY A 28 9.17 17.35 2.79
N ARG A 29 9.77 16.26 3.30
CA ARG A 29 9.02 15.26 4.09
C ARG A 29 8.44 15.85 5.36
N HIS A 30 9.15 16.74 6.05
CA HIS A 30 8.62 17.35 7.27
C HIS A 30 7.40 18.22 6.99
N LEU A 31 7.43 19.04 5.94
CA LEU A 31 6.29 19.85 5.52
C LEU A 31 5.07 19.01 5.11
N ALA A 32 5.30 17.84 4.53
CA ALA A 32 4.22 16.91 4.19
C ALA A 32 3.50 16.36 5.43
N HIS A 33 4.23 16.09 6.52
CA HIS A 33 3.68 15.40 7.70
C HIS A 33 3.34 16.34 8.87
N CYS A 34 3.99 17.51 8.99
CA CYS A 34 3.80 18.44 10.10
C CYS A 34 2.89 19.61 9.69
N VAL A 35 1.66 19.62 10.23
CA VAL A 35 0.68 20.68 9.94
C VAL A 35 1.15 22.06 10.45
N ALA A 36 1.77 22.11 11.63
CA ALA A 36 2.23 23.36 12.22
C ALA A 36 3.31 24.04 11.37
N CYS A 37 4.35 23.30 10.99
CA CYS A 37 5.43 23.82 10.15
C CYS A 37 4.97 24.15 8.72
N ARG A 38 3.98 23.42 8.20
CA ARG A 38 3.34 23.76 6.91
C ARG A 38 2.59 25.09 6.96
N ARG A 39 1.83 25.34 8.04
CA ARG A 39 1.15 26.63 8.24
C ARG A 39 2.17 27.76 8.37
N TYR A 40 3.22 27.56 9.13
CA TYR A 40 4.32 28.52 9.26
C TYR A 40 4.95 28.86 7.90
N ASP A 41 5.34 27.87 7.11
CA ASP A 41 5.92 28.08 5.77
C ASP A 41 4.96 28.85 4.85
N ALA A 42 3.67 28.50 4.85
CA ALA A 42 2.66 29.20 4.07
C ALA A 42 2.50 30.67 4.48
N THR A 43 2.46 30.96 5.79
CA THR A 43 2.35 32.34 6.31
C THR A 43 3.57 33.16 5.96
N VAL A 44 4.78 32.61 6.14
CA VAL A 44 6.03 33.31 5.80
C VAL A 44 6.08 33.62 4.30
N ARG A 45 5.78 32.64 3.44
CA ARG A 45 5.74 32.84 1.98
C ARG A 45 4.70 33.88 1.58
N GLN A 46 3.54 33.91 2.24
CA GLN A 46 2.54 34.93 1.99
C GLN A 46 3.03 36.32 2.38
N GLY A 47 3.64 36.48 3.55
CA GLY A 47 4.20 37.75 4.00
C GLY A 47 5.24 38.31 3.04
N VAL A 48 6.16 37.46 2.57
CA VAL A 48 7.16 37.85 1.56
C VAL A 48 6.48 38.33 0.27
N ARG A 49 5.51 37.57 -0.25
CA ARG A 49 4.78 37.97 -1.47
C ARG A 49 4.14 39.34 -1.34
N VAL A 50 3.49 39.61 -0.21
CA VAL A 50 2.85 40.92 0.05
C VAL A 50 3.89 42.04 0.05
N LEU A 51 5.00 41.86 0.77
CA LEU A 51 6.08 42.85 0.82
C LEU A 51 6.71 43.11 -0.55
N THR A 52 6.98 42.05 -1.32
CA THR A 52 7.54 42.18 -2.68
C THR A 52 6.55 42.85 -3.64
N SER A 53 5.25 42.61 -3.49
CA SER A 53 4.23 43.28 -4.32
C SER A 53 4.06 44.76 -3.99
N ALA A 54 4.32 45.17 -2.75
CA ALA A 54 4.21 46.55 -2.30
C ALA A 54 5.41 47.43 -2.73
N LEU A 55 6.56 46.82 -3.04
CA LEU A 55 7.76 47.51 -3.54
C LEU A 55 8.02 47.10 -5.00
N PRO A 56 7.27 47.64 -5.97
CA PRO A 56 7.53 47.37 -7.37
C PRO A 56 8.87 47.99 -7.77
N ILE A 57 9.87 47.14 -8.00
CA ILE A 57 11.13 47.56 -8.60
C ILE A 57 10.87 47.80 -10.09
N ALA A 58 11.01 49.04 -10.54
CA ALA A 58 10.89 49.38 -11.95
C ALA A 58 12.11 48.81 -12.70
N LEU A 59 11.87 47.77 -13.49
CA LEU A 59 12.85 47.24 -14.44
C LEU A 59 12.91 48.15 -15.66
N SER A 60 14.06 48.21 -16.35
CA SER A 60 14.13 48.92 -17.63
C SER A 60 13.19 48.26 -18.66
N SER A 61 12.60 49.05 -19.56
CA SER A 61 11.67 48.57 -20.60
C SER A 61 12.24 47.41 -21.40
N ASP A 62 13.55 47.45 -21.65
CA ASP A 62 14.24 46.51 -22.54
C ASP A 62 14.79 45.30 -21.78
N PHE A 63 14.68 45.28 -20.45
CA PHE A 63 15.21 44.21 -19.61
C PHE A 63 14.68 42.84 -20.03
N ARG A 64 13.37 42.76 -20.29
CA ARG A 64 12.72 41.50 -20.66
C ARG A 64 13.26 40.96 -21.98
N GLN A 65 13.39 41.83 -22.98
CA GLN A 65 13.94 41.48 -24.28
C GLN A 65 15.39 40.98 -24.16
N ARG A 66 16.23 41.67 -23.38
CA ARG A 66 17.62 41.25 -23.15
C ARG A 66 17.72 39.92 -22.40
N LEU A 67 16.85 39.70 -21.42
CA LEU A 67 16.79 38.46 -20.65
C LEU A 67 16.39 37.29 -21.55
N ASP A 68 15.34 37.45 -22.35
CA ASP A 68 14.85 36.40 -23.23
C ASP A 68 15.89 36.06 -24.31
N ALA A 69 16.57 37.07 -24.89
CA ALA A 69 17.69 36.85 -25.81
C ALA A 69 18.83 36.06 -25.15
N ARG A 70 19.20 36.40 -23.91
CA ARG A 70 20.25 35.66 -23.20
C ARG A 70 19.84 34.22 -22.89
N LEU A 71 18.61 34.01 -22.42
CA LEU A 71 18.09 32.66 -22.12
C LEU A 71 18.02 31.78 -23.37
N ALA A 72 17.70 32.36 -24.54
CA ALA A 72 17.72 31.65 -25.81
C ALA A 72 19.14 31.18 -26.17
N CYS A 73 20.14 32.04 -26.02
CA CYS A 73 21.54 31.66 -26.24
C CYS A 73 21.99 30.54 -25.27
N GLU A 74 21.70 30.66 -23.97
CA GLU A 74 22.08 29.63 -22.98
C GLU A 74 21.42 28.28 -23.26
N ARG A 75 20.15 28.27 -23.69
CA ARG A 75 19.44 27.03 -24.08
C ARG A 75 20.02 26.39 -25.34
N ALA A 76 20.53 27.19 -26.28
CA ALA A 76 21.17 26.68 -27.49
C ALA A 76 22.54 26.03 -27.21
N ILE A 77 23.21 26.42 -26.11
CA ILE A 77 24.49 25.84 -25.68
C ILE A 77 24.30 24.43 -25.09
N ILE A 78 23.13 24.13 -24.51
CA ILE A 78 22.82 22.80 -23.99
C ILE A 78 22.48 21.88 -25.16
N PRO A 79 23.27 20.80 -25.41
CA PRO A 79 22.98 19.87 -26.49
C PRO A 79 21.59 19.27 -26.29
N PRO A 80 20.75 19.17 -27.34
CA PRO A 80 19.51 18.43 -27.24
C PRO A 80 19.81 16.99 -26.80
N PRO A 81 18.96 16.37 -25.95
CA PRO A 81 19.13 14.96 -25.62
C PRO A 81 19.18 14.13 -26.91
N PRO A 82 20.03 13.10 -26.99
CA PRO A 82 20.21 12.35 -28.23
C PRO A 82 18.86 11.81 -28.71
N ALA A 83 18.52 12.07 -29.98
CA ALA A 83 17.24 11.71 -30.60
C ALA A 83 16.86 10.21 -30.43
N ARG A 84 17.86 9.33 -30.21
CA ARG A 84 17.67 7.91 -29.93
C ARG A 84 16.87 7.62 -28.65
N ALA A 85 16.87 8.52 -27.66
CA ALA A 85 16.09 8.36 -26.44
C ALA A 85 14.57 8.47 -26.68
N GLY A 86 14.14 9.25 -27.68
CA GLY A 86 12.73 9.35 -28.06
C GLY A 86 12.23 8.09 -28.78
N VAL A 87 13.07 7.50 -29.63
CA VAL A 87 12.73 6.28 -30.38
C VAL A 87 12.58 5.08 -29.45
N SER A 88 13.49 4.91 -28.48
CA SER A 88 13.40 3.82 -27.50
C SER A 88 12.15 3.94 -26.61
N ALA A 89 11.82 5.15 -26.16
CA ALA A 89 10.60 5.41 -25.39
C ALA A 89 9.33 5.08 -26.19
N ALA A 90 9.25 5.50 -27.45
CA ALA A 90 8.12 5.20 -28.33
C ALA A 90 7.95 3.69 -28.57
N LEU A 91 9.05 2.97 -28.78
CA LEU A 91 9.04 1.51 -28.94
C LEU A 91 8.59 0.78 -27.67
N LEU A 92 9.02 1.24 -26.48
CA LEU A 92 8.59 0.66 -25.21
C LEU A 92 7.09 0.87 -24.98
N VAL A 93 6.55 2.05 -25.30
CA VAL A 93 5.10 2.32 -25.22
C VAL A 93 4.33 1.43 -26.19
N LEU A 94 4.78 1.32 -27.44
CA LEU A 94 4.19 0.43 -28.45
C LEU A 94 4.19 -1.03 -28.00
N ALA A 95 5.32 -1.51 -27.47
CA ALA A 95 5.44 -2.87 -26.95
C ALA A 95 4.51 -3.12 -25.76
N ALA A 96 4.40 -2.16 -24.82
CA ALA A 96 3.50 -2.26 -23.68
C ALA A 96 2.02 -2.32 -24.11
N VAL A 97 1.61 -1.49 -25.08
CA VAL A 97 0.26 -1.50 -25.65
C VAL A 97 -0.03 -2.84 -26.36
N ALA A 98 0.93 -3.34 -27.14
CA ALA A 98 0.79 -4.62 -27.83
C ALA A 98 0.64 -5.80 -26.84
N LEU A 99 1.48 -5.84 -25.79
CA LEU A 99 1.39 -6.85 -24.74
C LEU A 99 0.05 -6.77 -24.00
N PHE A 100 -0.42 -5.57 -23.67
CA PHE A 100 -1.71 -5.37 -23.02
C PHE A 100 -2.87 -5.86 -23.89
N ALA A 101 -2.86 -5.56 -25.19
CA ALA A 101 -3.88 -6.03 -26.13
C ALA A 101 -3.90 -7.56 -26.26
N LEU A 102 -2.73 -8.20 -26.31
CA LEU A 102 -2.61 -9.66 -26.33
C LEU A 102 -3.13 -10.30 -25.03
N GLU A 103 -2.83 -9.70 -23.88
CA GLU A 103 -3.28 -10.23 -22.59
C GLU A 103 -4.80 -10.12 -22.43
N VAL A 104 -5.40 -9.01 -22.89
CA VAL A 104 -6.85 -8.79 -22.84
C VAL A 104 -7.58 -9.73 -23.81
N SER A 105 -7.06 -9.93 -25.02
CA SER A 105 -7.68 -10.80 -26.04
C SER A 105 -7.56 -12.28 -25.73
N ARG A 106 -6.55 -12.69 -24.95
CA ARG A 106 -6.37 -14.08 -24.50
C ARG A 106 -7.08 -14.44 -23.21
N ARG A 107 -7.80 -13.51 -22.56
CA ARG A 107 -8.61 -13.83 -21.37
C ARG A 107 -9.61 -14.93 -21.76
N PRO A 108 -9.45 -16.19 -21.29
CA PRO A 108 -10.49 -17.18 -21.48
C PRO A 108 -11.73 -16.63 -20.79
N GLN A 109 -12.86 -16.68 -21.49
CA GLN A 109 -14.15 -16.32 -20.93
C GLN A 109 -14.29 -17.09 -19.62
N VAL A 110 -14.18 -16.39 -18.49
CA VAL A 110 -14.37 -16.99 -17.16
C VAL A 110 -15.78 -17.54 -17.20
N GLN A 111 -15.91 -18.84 -17.43
CA GLN A 111 -17.19 -19.53 -17.33
C GLN A 111 -17.68 -19.19 -15.94
N ARG A 112 -18.79 -18.43 -15.89
CA ARG A 112 -19.53 -18.20 -14.65
C ARG A 112 -19.60 -19.53 -13.93
N ALA A 113 -19.05 -19.56 -12.71
CA ALA A 113 -19.00 -20.74 -11.88
C ALA A 113 -20.35 -21.46 -11.98
N GLN A 114 -20.35 -22.67 -12.54
CA GLN A 114 -21.52 -23.53 -12.49
C GLN A 114 -21.92 -23.62 -11.01
N LEU A 115 -23.18 -23.34 -10.70
CA LEU A 115 -23.72 -23.49 -9.35
C LEU A 115 -23.47 -24.94 -8.95
N LEU A 116 -22.44 -25.17 -8.14
CA LEU A 116 -22.23 -26.44 -7.48
C LEU A 116 -23.43 -26.66 -6.55
N PRO A 117 -24.02 -27.87 -6.51
CA PRO A 117 -25.09 -28.16 -5.57
C PRO A 117 -24.59 -27.89 -4.14
N PRO A 118 -25.43 -27.34 -3.26
CA PRO A 118 -25.03 -27.00 -1.90
C PRO A 118 -24.60 -28.28 -1.18
N VAL A 119 -23.29 -28.46 -1.00
CA VAL A 119 -22.75 -29.49 -0.12
C VAL A 119 -22.94 -29.01 1.31
N ALA A 120 -23.59 -29.83 2.13
CA ALA A 120 -23.74 -29.56 3.56
C ALA A 120 -22.36 -29.57 4.21
N PHE A 121 -21.80 -28.37 4.45
CA PHE A 121 -20.53 -28.24 5.16
C PHE A 121 -20.73 -28.69 6.62
N PRO A 122 -19.82 -29.51 7.18
CA PRO A 122 -19.88 -29.90 8.58
C PRO A 122 -19.77 -28.64 9.44
N LYS A 123 -20.77 -28.43 10.30
CA LYS A 123 -20.89 -27.23 11.14
C LYS A 123 -19.74 -27.25 12.16
N PRO A 124 -18.83 -26.26 12.17
CA PRO A 124 -17.74 -26.25 13.15
C PRO A 124 -18.34 -26.07 14.54
N VAL A 125 -18.11 -27.05 15.42
CA VAL A 125 -18.49 -26.96 16.83
C VAL A 125 -17.27 -26.48 17.61
N VAL A 126 -17.39 -25.32 18.24
CA VAL A 126 -16.38 -24.81 19.16
C VAL A 126 -16.71 -25.36 20.55
N SER A 127 -15.93 -26.33 21.03
CA SER A 127 -16.05 -26.78 22.42
C SER A 127 -15.38 -25.78 23.35
N ALA A 128 -16.15 -25.19 24.26
CA ALA A 128 -15.63 -24.35 25.32
C ALA A 128 -14.82 -25.22 26.30
N GLY A 129 -13.49 -25.18 26.19
CA GLY A 129 -12.59 -25.84 27.16
C GLY A 129 -11.31 -26.44 26.58
N LEU A 130 -11.19 -26.61 25.26
CA LEU A 130 -9.98 -27.14 24.61
C LEU A 130 -9.67 -26.36 23.31
N PRO A 131 -8.39 -26.10 22.99
CA PRO A 131 -8.00 -25.22 21.87
C PRO A 131 -7.98 -25.96 20.52
N PHE A 132 -8.97 -26.81 20.23
CA PHE A 132 -9.10 -27.44 18.92
C PHE A 132 -10.56 -27.44 18.44
N VAL A 133 -10.73 -27.29 17.13
CA VAL A 133 -12.02 -27.42 16.44
C VAL A 133 -12.18 -28.87 16.01
N SER A 134 -13.27 -29.51 16.43
CA SER A 134 -13.63 -30.86 16.01
C SER A 134 -14.72 -30.79 14.94
N PHE A 135 -14.60 -31.62 13.91
CA PHE A 135 -15.63 -31.78 12.89
C PHE A 135 -16.43 -33.04 13.20
N GLN A 136 -17.73 -32.88 13.47
CA GLN A 136 -18.63 -34.03 13.63
C GLN A 136 -18.90 -34.68 12.28
N ASP A 137 -18.65 -35.98 12.20
CA ASP A 137 -19.03 -36.80 11.06
C ASP A 137 -20.53 -37.19 11.19
N PRO A 138 -21.41 -36.75 10.28
CA PRO A 138 -22.86 -36.99 10.40
C PRO A 138 -23.26 -38.47 10.33
N ARG A 139 -22.32 -39.37 9.99
CA ARG A 139 -22.57 -40.83 9.98
C ARG A 139 -22.32 -41.53 11.32
N ALA A 140 -21.71 -40.85 12.30
CA ALA A 140 -21.33 -41.45 13.58
C ALA A 140 -22.37 -41.23 14.70
N SER A 141 -23.49 -40.53 14.46
CA SER A 141 -24.52 -40.35 15.48
C SER A 141 -25.41 -41.58 15.61
N VAL A 142 -25.20 -42.40 16.65
CA VAL A 142 -26.21 -43.35 17.12
C VAL A 142 -27.22 -42.56 17.95
N ILE A 143 -28.36 -42.23 17.34
CA ILE A 143 -29.46 -41.53 18.01
C ILE A 143 -30.19 -42.54 18.89
N ASN A 144 -29.95 -42.50 20.20
CA ASN A 144 -30.82 -43.14 21.18
C ASN A 144 -31.55 -42.04 21.96
N GLY A 145 -32.79 -41.73 21.53
CA GLY A 145 -33.70 -40.81 22.22
C GLY A 145 -33.93 -39.46 21.53
N ASN A 146 -35.20 -39.24 21.15
CA ASN A 146 -35.87 -38.00 20.69
C ASN A 146 -35.51 -37.44 19.28
N GLN A 147 -36.48 -37.48 18.36
CA GLN A 147 -36.42 -36.98 16.98
C GLN A 147 -36.69 -35.47 16.83
N ASN A 148 -36.43 -34.65 17.85
CA ASN A 148 -36.70 -33.21 17.76
C ASN A 148 -35.41 -32.44 17.38
N PRO A 149 -35.34 -31.79 16.20
CA PRO A 149 -34.13 -31.12 15.70
C PRO A 149 -33.69 -29.90 16.51
N TYR A 150 -34.44 -29.51 17.55
CA TYR A 150 -34.15 -28.37 18.43
C TYR A 150 -33.94 -28.77 19.91
N GLY A 151 -33.86 -30.07 20.22
CA GLY A 151 -33.62 -30.53 21.59
C GLY A 151 -32.15 -30.39 22.00
N THR A 152 -31.88 -29.78 23.17
CA THR A 152 -30.58 -29.88 23.84
C THR A 152 -30.36 -31.31 24.33
N ALA A 153 -29.62 -32.12 23.58
CA ALA A 153 -29.22 -33.44 24.04
C ALA A 153 -28.04 -33.31 25.03
N LEU A 154 -28.28 -33.67 26.29
CA LEU A 154 -27.19 -33.90 27.25
C LEU A 154 -26.59 -35.26 26.93
N VAL A 155 -25.46 -35.26 26.23
CA VAL A 155 -24.75 -36.50 25.89
C VAL A 155 -23.75 -36.81 26.99
N GLN A 156 -23.97 -37.93 27.67
CA GLN A 156 -23.02 -38.50 28.64
C GLN A 156 -21.88 -39.17 27.86
N PRO A 157 -20.61 -38.78 28.06
CA PRO A 157 -19.50 -39.41 27.36
C PRO A 157 -19.34 -40.87 27.79
N ALA A 158 -19.20 -41.77 26.83
CA ALA A 158 -18.87 -43.16 27.10
C ALA A 158 -17.50 -43.24 27.79
N THR A 159 -17.45 -43.77 29.00
CA THR A 159 -16.20 -44.06 29.70
C THR A 159 -15.46 -45.18 28.97
N ILE A 160 -14.30 -44.86 28.41
CA ILE A 160 -13.39 -45.83 27.82
C ILE A 160 -12.76 -46.65 28.95
N ASN A 161 -13.10 -47.95 29.04
CA ASN A 161 -12.39 -48.89 29.90
C ASN A 161 -11.07 -49.29 29.24
N PHE A 162 -9.94 -48.90 29.83
CA PHE A 162 -8.63 -49.37 29.41
C PHE A 162 -8.39 -50.77 29.98
N GLN A 163 -8.36 -51.77 29.11
CA GLN A 163 -7.95 -53.13 29.44
C GLN A 163 -6.42 -53.22 29.29
N SER A 164 -5.70 -53.34 30.40
CA SER A 164 -4.24 -53.48 30.42
C SER A 164 -3.83 -54.88 29.93
N ALA A 165 -3.04 -54.92 28.85
CA ALA A 165 -2.46 -56.15 28.32
C ALA A 165 -1.34 -56.68 29.25
N GLN A 166 -1.43 -57.96 29.64
CA GLN A 166 -0.38 -58.68 30.39
C GLN A 166 0.84 -58.99 29.51
N PRO A 167 2.08 -58.93 30.04
CA PRO A 167 3.27 -59.31 29.30
C PRO A 167 3.45 -60.84 29.27
N ALA A 168 3.76 -61.38 28.08
CA ALA A 168 4.05 -62.80 27.87
C ALA A 168 5.39 -63.20 28.50
N ALA A 169 5.37 -64.29 29.27
CA ALA A 169 6.52 -64.89 29.92
C ALA A 169 7.48 -65.54 28.91
N ALA A 170 8.78 -65.37 29.15
CA ALA A 170 9.86 -66.05 28.44
C ALA A 170 9.96 -67.52 28.87
N SER A 171 10.16 -68.43 27.91
CA SER A 171 10.64 -69.79 28.21
C SER A 171 11.60 -70.30 27.13
N ARG A 172 12.86 -70.45 27.56
CA ARG A 172 13.94 -71.40 27.19
C ARG A 172 14.21 -71.70 25.73
#